data_AF-A0A950KL99-F1
#
_entry.id   AF-A0A950KL99-F1
#
_cell.length_a   1.000
_cell.length_b   1.000
_cell.length_c   1.000
_cell.angle_alpha   90.00
_cell.angle_beta   90.00
_cell.angle_gamma   90.00
#
_symmetry.space_group_name_H-M   'P 1'
#
loop_
_entity.id
_entity.type
_entity.pdbx_description
1 polymer ?
#
loop_
_entity_poly.entity_id
_entity_poly.type
_entity_poly.pdbx_seq_one_letter_code
_entity_poly.pdbx_strand_id
1 'polypeptide(L)'
;RPYWASARTTRPAVSPVVVNPIHVPAFGWRGDRDRESFHRDRDVAFERFEAEWDAKEKFMEREIDELERRIDHATGARKAELELELQGFERAKDELAIRRDAAKDQLERQWEND
;
A
#
# COMPACT_ATOMS: atom_id res chain seq x y z
N ARG A 1 -29.72 -26.88 31.56
CA ARG A 1 -29.74 -27.45 30.19
C ARG A 1 -29.31 -26.34 29.22
N PRO A 2 -28.24 -26.53 28.43
CA PRO A 2 -27.52 -25.44 27.77
C PRO A 2 -28.09 -25.11 26.39
N TYR A 3 -28.12 -23.82 26.10
CA TYR A 3 -28.38 -23.20 24.80
C TYR A 3 -27.06 -23.16 24.04
N TRP A 4 -26.94 -23.99 23.02
CA TRP A 4 -25.78 -24.10 22.15
C TRP A 4 -25.87 -23.05 21.04
N ALA A 5 -24.74 -22.39 20.82
CA ALA A 5 -24.30 -21.79 19.56
C ALA A 5 -25.24 -20.78 18.89
N SER A 6 -25.09 -19.52 19.29
CA SER A 6 -25.10 -18.41 18.32
C SER A 6 -23.78 -17.68 18.42
N ALA A 7 -22.70 -18.36 18.05
CA ALA A 7 -21.49 -17.71 17.61
C ALA A 7 -21.81 -17.02 16.28
N ARG A 8 -22.46 -15.85 16.37
CA ARG A 8 -22.43 -14.87 15.29
C ARG A 8 -20.98 -14.40 15.27
N THR A 9 -20.14 -15.14 14.55
CA THR A 9 -18.82 -14.68 14.15
C THR A 9 -19.07 -13.44 13.33
N THR A 10 -19.10 -12.31 14.00
CA THR A 10 -18.96 -11.00 13.39
C THR A 10 -17.64 -11.09 12.65
N ARG A 11 -17.72 -11.34 11.32
CA ARG A 11 -16.59 -11.14 10.41
C ARG A 11 -15.93 -9.84 10.86
N PRO A 12 -14.61 -9.77 11.10
CA PRO A 12 -13.98 -8.47 11.18
C PRO A 12 -14.37 -7.78 9.87
N ALA A 13 -15.09 -6.66 10.01
CA ALA A 13 -15.40 -5.80 8.89
C ALA A 13 -14.10 -5.59 8.14
N VAL A 14 -14.16 -5.81 6.81
CA VAL A 14 -13.10 -5.51 5.85
C VAL A 14 -12.39 -4.27 6.36
N SER A 15 -11.15 -4.47 6.84
CA SER A 15 -10.40 -3.34 7.39
C SER A 15 -10.32 -2.35 6.24
N PRO A 16 -10.84 -1.12 6.40
CA PRO A 16 -10.64 -0.12 5.37
C PRO A 16 -9.13 -0.05 5.20
N VAL A 17 -8.64 -0.36 4.00
CA VAL A 17 -7.24 -0.15 3.63
C VAL A 17 -6.99 1.30 4.00
N VAL A 18 -6.30 1.51 5.12
CA VAL A 18 -5.89 2.82 5.57
C VAL A 18 -4.89 3.22 4.52
N VAL A 19 -5.36 3.95 3.50
CA VAL A 19 -4.53 4.71 2.58
C VAL A 19 -3.94 5.81 3.44
N ASN A 20 -2.91 5.43 4.19
CA ASN A 20 -2.18 6.34 5.02
C ASN A 20 -1.57 7.35 4.03
N PRO A 21 -1.87 8.65 4.14
CA PRO A 21 -1.20 9.63 3.31
C PRO A 21 0.30 9.44 3.54
N ILE A 22 1.06 9.36 2.45
CA ILE A 22 2.51 9.22 2.50
C ILE A 22 3.01 10.37 3.37
N HIS A 23 3.52 10.05 4.56
CA HIS A 23 4.14 11.03 5.42
C HIS A 23 5.52 11.26 4.84
N VAL A 24 5.61 12.16 3.86
CA VAL A 24 6.90 12.67 3.41
C VAL A 24 7.36 13.63 4.52
N PRO A 25 8.34 13.26 5.36
CA PRO A 25 8.79 14.18 6.39
C PRO A 25 9.33 15.43 5.69
N ALA A 26 8.86 16.60 6.12
CA ALA A 26 9.42 17.87 5.69
C ALA A 26 10.89 17.89 6.14
N PHE A 27 11.81 17.59 5.22
CA PHE A 27 13.24 17.56 5.52
C PHE A 27 13.71 19.00 5.79
N GLY A 28 14.04 19.27 7.05
CA GLY A 28 14.60 20.53 7.49
C GLY A 28 16.02 20.72 6.95
N TRP A 29 16.13 21.37 5.80
CA TRP A 29 17.38 21.90 5.28
C TRP A 29 17.90 22.99 6.21
N ARG A 30 18.93 22.69 7.01
CA ARG A 30 19.76 23.69 7.69
C ARG A 30 21.20 23.57 7.22
N GLY A 31 21.63 24.57 6.45
CA GLY A 31 23.01 25.09 6.41
C GLY A 31 24.03 24.31 5.56
N ASP A 32 24.52 24.99 4.51
CA ASP A 32 25.86 24.90 3.93
C ASP A 32 26.47 23.50 3.66
N ARG A 33 25.86 22.69 2.78
CA ARG A 33 26.41 21.36 2.42
C ARG A 33 26.99 21.31 1.01
N ASP A 34 28.18 20.72 0.91
CA ASP A 34 28.85 20.29 -0.33
C ASP A 34 27.89 19.57 -1.29
N ARG A 35 28.08 19.78 -2.60
CA ARG A 35 27.30 19.17 -3.70
C ARG A 35 27.18 17.65 -3.56
N GLU A 36 28.19 17.00 -3.00
CA GLU A 36 28.21 15.56 -2.70
C GLU A 36 27.20 15.14 -1.62
N SER A 37 27.04 15.95 -0.57
CA SER A 37 26.06 15.70 0.49
C SER A 37 24.63 15.90 -0.01
N PHE A 38 24.41 16.89 -0.88
CA PHE A 38 23.11 17.10 -1.54
C PHE A 38 22.70 15.87 -2.37
N HIS A 39 23.60 15.35 -3.22
CA HIS A 39 23.31 14.16 -4.02
C HIS A 39 23.05 12.92 -3.15
N ARG A 40 23.80 12.76 -2.05
CA ARG A 40 23.61 11.65 -1.11
C ARG A 40 22.25 11.71 -0.40
N ASP A 41 21.84 12.89 0.08
CA ASP A 41 20.56 13.08 0.75
C ASP A 41 19.39 12.82 -0.22
N ARG A 42 19.54 13.25 -1.48
CA ARG A 42 18.59 12.95 -2.55
C ARG A 42 18.45 11.46 -2.79
N ASP A 43 19.57 10.76 -3.00
CA ASP A 43 19.55 9.33 -3.30
C ASP A 43 18.94 8.52 -2.14
N VAL A 44 19.25 8.87 -0.88
CA VAL A 44 18.61 8.26 0.31
C VAL A 44 17.10 8.51 0.36
N ALA A 45 16.62 9.68 -0.09
CA ALA A 45 15.20 9.97 -0.15
C ALA A 45 14.49 9.09 -1.20
N PHE A 46 15.10 8.91 -2.38
CA PHE A 46 14.57 8.00 -3.41
C PHE A 46 14.60 6.53 -2.97
N GLU A 47 15.68 6.07 -2.35
CA GLU A 47 15.76 4.70 -1.82
C GLU A 47 14.65 4.41 -0.79
N ARG A 48 14.38 5.35 0.12
CA ARG A 48 13.30 5.21 1.10
C ARG A 48 11.93 5.21 0.43
N PHE A 49 11.72 6.10 -0.54
CA PHE A 49 10.49 6.15 -1.32
C PHE A 49 10.23 4.81 -2.02
N GLU A 50 11.24 4.26 -2.70
CA GLU A 50 11.14 2.96 -3.38
C GLU A 50 10.87 1.82 -2.38
N ALA A 51 11.58 1.79 -1.25
CA ALA A 51 11.39 0.75 -0.23
C ALA A 51 9.97 0.78 0.38
N GLU A 52 9.41 1.97 0.64
CA GLU A 52 8.03 2.10 1.11
C GLU A 52 7.02 1.64 0.06
N TRP A 53 7.29 1.91 -1.22
CA TRP A 53 6.41 1.50 -2.29
C TRP A 53 6.42 -0.01 -2.51
N ASP A 54 7.61 -0.61 -2.54
CA ASP A 54 7.82 -2.04 -2.63
C ASP A 54 7.13 -2.78 -1.47
N ALA A 55 7.14 -2.22 -0.26
CA ALA A 55 6.45 -2.80 0.88
C ALA A 55 4.92 -2.80 0.69
N LYS A 56 4.36 -1.73 0.12
CA LYS A 56 2.91 -1.64 -0.19
C LYS A 56 2.52 -2.59 -1.31
N GLU A 57 3.33 -2.70 -2.35
CA GLU A 57 3.11 -3.62 -3.46
C GLU A 57 3.13 -5.07 -2.98
N LYS A 58 4.17 -5.47 -2.23
CA LYS A 58 4.26 -6.81 -1.63
C LYS A 58 3.12 -7.12 -0.68
N PHE A 59 2.63 -6.12 0.06
CA PHE A 59 1.46 -6.31 0.92
C PHE A 59 0.21 -6.62 0.09
N MET A 60 -0.05 -5.85 -0.98
CA MET A 60 -1.21 -6.09 -1.84
C MET A 60 -1.12 -7.42 -2.59
N GLU A 61 0.06 -7.80 -3.07
CA GLU A 61 0.27 -9.11 -3.70
C GLU A 61 -0.07 -10.26 -2.76
N ARG A 62 0.34 -10.17 -1.49
CA ARG A 62 -0.01 -11.20 -0.49
C ARG A 62 -1.51 -11.28 -0.23
N GLU A 63 -2.20 -10.14 -0.17
CA GLU A 63 -3.66 -10.13 0.03
C GLU A 63 -4.39 -10.71 -1.20
N ILE A 64 -3.90 -10.42 -2.41
CA ILE A 64 -4.39 -11.01 -3.66
C ILE A 64 -4.21 -12.54 -3.62
N ASP A 65 -3.00 -13.02 -3.34
CA ASP A 65 -2.69 -14.46 -3.25
C ASP A 65 -3.53 -15.18 -2.18
N GLU A 66 -3.82 -14.51 -1.06
CA GLU A 66 -4.68 -15.03 0.02
C GLU A 66 -6.15 -15.10 -0.44
N LEU A 67 -6.63 -14.10 -1.17
CA LEU A 67 -7.99 -14.08 -1.73
C LEU A 67 -8.17 -15.15 -2.79
N GLU A 68 -7.22 -15.31 -3.71
CA GLU A 68 -7.24 -16.37 -4.72
C GLU A 68 -7.31 -17.76 -4.07
N ARG A 69 -6.45 -18.03 -3.08
CA ARG A 69 -6.51 -19.28 -2.30
C ARG A 69 -7.88 -19.48 -1.63
N ARG A 70 -8.48 -18.42 -1.08
CA ARG A 70 -9.81 -18.50 -0.46
C ARG A 70 -10.93 -18.73 -1.50
N ILE A 71 -10.80 -18.18 -2.70
CA ILE A 71 -11.73 -18.37 -3.82
C ILE A 71 -11.73 -19.82 -4.29
N ASP A 72 -10.55 -20.42 -4.41
CA ASP A 72 -10.39 -21.83 -4.83
C ASP A 72 -11.12 -22.81 -3.90
N HIS A 73 -11.19 -22.48 -2.61
CA HIS A 73 -11.88 -23.28 -1.60
C HIS A 73 -13.32 -22.85 -1.33
N ALA A 74 -13.81 -21.76 -1.94
CA ALA A 74 -15.15 -21.24 -1.75
C ALA A 74 -16.11 -21.65 -2.87
N THR A 75 -17.40 -21.70 -2.56
CA THR A 75 -18.46 -21.98 -3.54
C THR A 75 -19.66 -21.06 -3.35
N GLY A 76 -20.50 -20.95 -4.39
CA GLY A 76 -21.74 -20.19 -4.38
C GLY A 76 -21.52 -18.70 -4.08
N ALA A 77 -22.41 -18.11 -3.28
CA ALA A 77 -22.38 -16.68 -2.96
C ALA A 77 -21.09 -16.24 -2.28
N ARG A 78 -20.43 -17.11 -1.49
CA ARG A 78 -19.16 -16.77 -0.85
C ARG A 78 -18.02 -16.62 -1.86
N LYS A 79 -18.01 -17.43 -2.92
CA LYS A 79 -17.02 -17.30 -3.99
C LYS A 79 -17.19 -15.96 -4.71
N ALA A 80 -18.42 -15.61 -5.06
CA ALA A 80 -18.72 -14.32 -5.72
C ALA A 80 -18.34 -13.10 -4.84
N GLU A 81 -18.56 -13.16 -3.52
CA GLU A 81 -18.09 -12.11 -2.61
C GLU A 81 -16.56 -11.94 -2.65
N LEU A 82 -15.82 -13.04 -2.66
CA LEU A 82 -14.36 -13.02 -2.67
C LEU A 82 -13.81 -12.57 -4.03
N GLU A 83 -14.43 -12.95 -5.14
CA GLU A 83 -14.07 -12.49 -6.48
C GLU A 83 -14.26 -10.97 -6.63
N LEU A 84 -15.31 -10.40 -6.02
CA LEU A 84 -15.50 -8.95 -5.97
C LEU A 84 -14.45 -8.25 -5.11
N GLU A 85 -14.07 -8.86 -3.98
CA GLU A 85 -13.00 -8.36 -3.11
C GLU A 85 -11.66 -8.36 -3.84
N LEU A 86 -11.34 -9.45 -4.56
CA LEU A 86 -10.15 -9.60 -5.40
C LEU A 86 -10.06 -8.49 -6.47
N GLN A 87 -11.15 -8.26 -7.22
CA GLN A 87 -11.20 -7.19 -8.22
C GLN A 87 -10.96 -5.80 -7.60
N GLY A 88 -11.39 -5.59 -6.35
CA GLY A 88 -11.10 -4.36 -5.62
C GLY A 88 -9.61 -4.18 -5.33
N PHE A 89 -8.93 -5.26 -4.91
CA PHE A 89 -7.49 -5.24 -4.67
C PHE A 89 -6.67 -5.09 -5.95
N GLU A 90 -7.06 -5.74 -7.05
CA GLU A 90 -6.41 -5.57 -8.36
C GLU A 90 -6.48 -4.12 -8.82
N ARG A 91 -7.66 -3.50 -8.75
CA ARG A 91 -7.81 -2.07 -9.07
C ARG A 91 -7.00 -1.17 -8.15
N ALA A 92 -6.95 -1.48 -6.86
CA ALA A 92 -6.14 -0.74 -5.90
C ALA A 92 -4.63 -0.86 -6.20
N LYS A 93 -4.18 -2.02 -6.72
CA LYS A 93 -2.80 -2.23 -7.18
C LYS A 93 -2.50 -1.38 -8.41
N ASP A 94 -3.40 -1.31 -9.38
CA ASP A 94 -3.25 -0.46 -10.56
C ASP A 94 -3.22 1.04 -10.18
N GLU A 95 -4.12 1.47 -9.29
CA GLU A 95 -4.12 2.83 -8.76
C GLU A 95 -2.84 3.14 -7.99
N LEU A 96 -2.27 2.16 -7.27
CA LEU A 96 -0.99 2.29 -6.60
C LEU A 96 0.13 2.53 -7.63
N ALA A 97 0.19 1.79 -8.73
CA ALA A 97 1.19 2.05 -9.77
C ALA A 97 1.12 3.50 -10.29
N ILE A 98 -0.07 4.01 -10.58
CA ILE A 98 -0.27 5.40 -11.03
C ILE A 98 0.18 6.41 -9.96
N ARG A 99 -0.15 6.17 -8.69
CA ARG A 99 0.24 7.04 -7.57
C ARG A 99 1.75 7.01 -7.32
N ARG A 100 2.43 5.88 -7.61
CA ARG A 100 3.88 5.76 -7.53
C ARG A 100 4.54 6.76 -8.45
N ASP A 101 4.13 6.75 -9.72
CA ASP A 101 4.73 7.58 -10.76
C ASP A 101 4.50 9.06 -10.44
N ALA A 102 3.27 9.43 -10.07
CA ALA A 102 2.95 10.80 -9.68
C ALA A 102 3.75 11.27 -8.44
N ALA A 103 3.94 10.40 -7.44
CA ALA A 103 4.70 10.73 -6.25
C ALA A 103 6.21 10.80 -6.52
N LYS A 104 6.73 9.95 -7.41
CA LYS A 104 8.12 10.00 -7.88
C LYS A 104 8.40 11.28 -8.65
N ASP A 105 7.52 11.65 -9.59
CA ASP A 105 7.59 12.92 -10.34
C ASP A 105 7.57 14.12 -9.39
N GLN A 106 6.72 14.08 -8.36
CA GLN A 106 6.66 15.15 -7.37
C GLN A 106 7.95 15.23 -6.54
N LEU A 107 8.52 14.08 -6.16
CA LEU A 107 9.80 14.02 -5.46
C LEU A 107 10.92 14.59 -6.34
N GLU A 108 11.02 14.19 -7.60
CA GLU A 108 11.99 14.73 -8.57
C GLU A 108 11.88 16.26 -8.68
N ARG A 109 10.67 16.80 -8.85
CA ARG A 109 10.45 18.25 -8.92
C ARG A 109 10.85 19.00 -7.65
N GLN A 110 10.73 18.40 -6.46
CA GLN A 110 11.17 19.04 -5.21
C GLN A 110 12.69 19.24 -5.22
N TRP A 111 13.44 18.25 -5.73
CA TRP A 111 14.90 18.30 -5.78
C TRP A 111 15.46 19.06 -6.99
N GLU A 112 14.67 19.29 -8.04
CA GLU A 112 15.06 20.14 -9.19
C GLU A 112 14.81 21.64 -8.95
N ASN A 113 13.89 22.01 -8.06
CA ASN A 113 13.55 23.40 -7.74
C ASN A 113 14.27 23.96 -6.49
N ASP A 114 15.02 23.12 -5.76
CA ASP A 114 15.89 23.48 -4.63
C ASP A 114 17.36 23.61 -5.07
#